data_AF-A0A957S6N9-F1
#
_entry.id   AF-A0A957S6N9-F1
#
_cell.length_a   1.000
_cell.length_b   1.000
_cell.length_c   1.000
_cell.angle_alpha   90.00
_cell.angle_beta   90.00
_cell.angle_gamma   90.00
#
_symmetry.space_group_name_H-M   'P 1'
#
loop_
_entity.id
_entity.type
_entity.pdbx_description
1 polymer ?
#
loop_
_entity_poly.entity_id
_entity_poly.type
_entity_poly.pdbx_seq_one_letter_code
_entity_poly.pdbx_strand_id
1 'polypeptide(L)'
;MKRAAIIGGLIVLAVILLPAGYLLWKVNTAPQYDPATLEGIAQERVRDCGTAQPVLNFEIIERRDTADGTLLLFRAECFSLYRFVPIYGYLYGTQIGPGQIQGNMGYGLGYGDTISGLAEYSLGGQLNDATRPTVLYGRTLTAEVATVAAEFSSGTVLQDETSEGYFAVIDPAGGVLKALTLFDAAGNELPQ
;
A
#
# COMPACT_ATOMS: atom_id res chain seq x y z
N MET A 1 2.09 -19.51 53.08
CA MET A 1 1.26 -19.67 51.86
C MET A 1 0.84 -18.35 51.17
N LYS A 2 1.28 -17.15 51.60
CA LYS A 2 0.85 -15.86 50.99
C LYS A 2 1.73 -15.34 49.83
N ARG A 3 2.89 -15.95 49.55
CA ARG A 3 3.86 -15.45 48.55
C ARG A 3 3.56 -15.88 47.10
N ALA A 4 2.87 -17.01 46.90
CA ALA A 4 2.56 -17.54 45.57
C ALA A 4 1.51 -16.69 44.82
N ALA A 5 0.55 -16.11 45.55
CA ALA A 5 -0.50 -15.27 44.96
C ALA A 5 0.03 -13.94 44.39
N ILE A 6 1.09 -13.39 44.98
CA ILE A 6 1.67 -12.10 44.57
C ILE A 6 2.46 -12.26 43.25
N ILE A 7 3.21 -13.37 43.12
CA ILE A 7 3.99 -13.66 41.90
C ILE A 7 3.05 -13.96 40.72
N GLY A 8 1.97 -14.71 40.93
CA GLY A 8 0.97 -14.97 39.90
C GLY A 8 0.29 -13.70 39.38
N GLY A 9 -0.08 -12.79 40.28
CA GLY A 9 -0.69 -11.50 39.89
C GLY A 9 0.25 -10.59 39.10
N LEU A 10 1.54 -10.56 39.47
CA LEU A 10 2.56 -9.77 38.77
C LEU A 10 2.82 -10.26 37.33
N ILE A 11 2.81 -11.58 37.12
CA ILE A 11 3.01 -12.17 35.78
C ILE A 11 1.81 -11.86 34.88
N VAL A 12 0.58 -12.02 35.38
CA VAL A 12 -0.63 -11.71 34.60
C VAL A 12 -0.66 -10.23 34.21
N LEU A 13 -0.29 -9.33 35.13
CA LEU A 13 -0.25 -7.89 34.87
C LEU A 13 0.81 -7.55 33.80
N ALA A 14 2.00 -8.15 33.86
CA ALA A 14 3.06 -7.92 32.88
C ALA A 14 2.69 -8.46 31.48
N VAL A 15 2.03 -9.62 31.41
CA VAL A 15 1.60 -10.23 30.13
C VAL A 15 0.53 -9.38 29.43
N ILE A 16 -0.29 -8.62 30.18
CA ILE A 16 -1.32 -7.74 29.59
C ILE A 16 -0.75 -6.37 29.25
N LEU A 17 0.08 -5.80 30.13
CA LEU A 17 0.59 -4.44 29.97
C LEU A 17 1.70 -4.31 28.92
N LEU A 18 2.52 -5.35 28.72
CA LEU A 18 3.61 -5.29 27.74
C LEU A 18 3.12 -5.21 26.28
N PRO A 19 2.15 -6.03 25.83
CA PRO A 19 1.59 -5.90 24.48
C PRO A 19 0.85 -4.57 24.28
N ALA A 20 0.09 -4.11 25.28
CA ALA A 20 -0.62 -2.84 25.21
C ALA A 20 0.34 -1.64 25.15
N GLY A 21 1.39 -1.66 25.97
CA GLY A 21 2.46 -0.66 25.94
C GLY A 21 3.24 -0.67 24.63
N TYR A 22 3.49 -1.86 24.07
CA TYR A 22 4.13 -2.01 22.76
C TYR A 22 3.25 -1.49 21.62
N LEU A 23 1.95 -1.77 21.64
CA LEU A 23 0.98 -1.24 20.68
C LEU A 23 0.87 0.29 20.78
N LEU A 24 0.75 0.85 21.98
CA LEU A 24 0.71 2.30 22.20
C LEU A 24 1.99 3.00 21.76
N TRP A 25 3.15 2.37 22.04
CA TRP A 25 4.44 2.87 21.56
C TRP A 25 4.49 2.86 20.03
N LYS A 26 4.14 1.74 19.38
CA LYS A 26 4.09 1.63 17.91
C LYS A 26 3.17 2.66 17.26
N VAL A 27 1.99 2.91 17.84
CA VAL A 27 1.03 3.90 17.32
C VAL A 27 1.55 5.33 17.48
N ASN A 28 2.23 5.64 18.59
CA ASN A 28 2.78 6.97 18.83
C ASN A 28 4.11 7.24 18.11
N THR A 29 4.84 6.20 17.70
CA THR A 29 6.09 6.33 16.94
C THR A 29 5.90 6.16 15.43
N ALA A 30 4.70 5.79 14.98
CA ALA A 30 4.39 5.81 13.55
C ALA A 30 4.56 7.25 13.05
N PRO A 31 5.34 7.49 11.98
CA PRO A 31 5.50 8.82 11.41
C PRO A 31 4.12 9.40 11.05
N GLN A 32 3.67 10.42 11.77
CA GLN A 32 2.43 11.11 11.47
C GLN A 32 2.71 12.21 10.44
N TYR A 33 2.38 11.94 9.18
CA TYR A 33 2.44 12.94 8.12
C TYR A 33 1.27 13.91 8.25
N ASP A 34 1.52 15.19 7.94
CA ASP A 34 0.45 16.11 7.56
C ASP A 34 -0.18 15.58 6.24
N PRO A 35 -1.46 15.16 6.25
CA PRO A 35 -2.14 14.64 5.06
C PRO A 35 -1.99 15.56 3.84
N ALA A 36 -2.03 16.89 4.06
CA ALA A 36 -1.92 17.87 2.99
C ALA A 36 -0.56 17.84 2.29
N THR A 37 0.50 17.41 2.98
CA THR A 37 1.85 17.33 2.41
C THR A 37 2.00 16.14 1.47
N LEU A 38 1.51 14.96 1.86
CA LEU A 38 1.58 13.77 1.00
C LEU A 38 0.65 13.88 -0.21
N GLU A 39 -0.56 14.42 -0.02
CA GLU A 39 -1.50 14.70 -1.11
C GLU A 39 -0.94 15.74 -2.08
N GLY A 40 -0.33 16.81 -1.55
CA GLY A 40 0.35 17.82 -2.36
C GLY A 40 1.48 17.23 -3.21
N ILE A 41 2.31 16.35 -2.65
CA ILE A 41 3.37 15.65 -3.39
C ILE A 41 2.79 14.71 -4.44
N ALA A 42 1.76 13.94 -4.10
CA ALA A 42 1.11 13.04 -5.06
C ALA A 42 0.55 13.84 -6.24
N GLN A 43 -0.18 14.93 -5.95
CA GLN A 43 -0.73 15.82 -6.97
C GLN A 43 0.35 16.50 -7.80
N GLU A 44 1.43 16.99 -7.18
CA GLU A 44 2.57 17.61 -7.86
C GLU A 44 3.23 16.63 -8.83
N ARG A 45 3.55 15.42 -8.38
CA ARG A 45 4.24 14.46 -9.24
C ARG A 45 3.35 13.84 -10.32
N VAL A 46 2.03 13.82 -10.13
CA VAL A 46 1.09 13.45 -11.21
C VAL A 46 1.03 14.55 -12.28
N ARG A 47 1.34 15.82 -11.98
CA ARG A 47 1.45 16.87 -13.02
C ARG A 47 2.53 16.56 -14.05
N ASP A 48 3.51 15.74 -13.71
CA ASP A 48 4.57 15.29 -14.61
C ASP A 48 4.16 14.07 -15.45
N CYS A 49 2.86 13.86 -15.70
CA CYS A 49 2.26 12.85 -16.58
C CYS A 49 2.71 12.92 -18.07
N GLY A 50 3.92 13.39 -18.36
CA GLY A 50 4.54 13.41 -19.68
C GLY A 50 4.10 14.56 -20.59
N THR A 51 3.13 15.38 -20.17
CA THR A 51 2.74 16.59 -20.88
C THR A 51 2.65 17.75 -19.89
N ALA A 52 3.10 18.94 -20.28
CA ALA A 52 3.11 20.15 -19.43
C ALA A 52 1.70 20.73 -19.14
N GLN A 53 0.69 19.86 -19.05
CA GLN A 53 -0.73 20.20 -18.88
C GLN A 53 -1.20 19.86 -17.46
N PRO A 54 -2.22 20.55 -16.94
CA PRO A 54 -2.71 20.33 -15.58
C PRO A 54 -3.36 18.95 -15.41
N VAL A 55 -3.14 18.34 -14.25
CA VAL A 55 -3.90 17.18 -13.76
C VAL A 55 -5.32 17.65 -13.42
N LEU A 56 -6.32 16.93 -13.91
CA LEU A 56 -7.71 17.13 -13.50
C LEU A 56 -8.17 15.98 -12.62
N ASN A 57 -9.21 16.22 -11.82
CA ASN A 57 -9.93 15.18 -11.08
C ASN A 57 -9.02 14.25 -10.24
N PHE A 58 -7.99 14.82 -9.62
CA PHE A 58 -7.14 14.11 -8.67
C PHE A 58 -7.91 13.81 -7.39
N GLU A 59 -7.90 12.54 -6.98
CA GLU A 59 -8.61 12.06 -5.80
C GLU A 59 -7.84 10.94 -5.13
N ILE A 60 -7.73 11.02 -3.81
CA ILE A 60 -7.23 9.92 -2.98
C ILE A 60 -8.38 8.94 -2.76
N ILE A 61 -8.19 7.72 -3.24
CA ILE A 61 -9.13 6.61 -3.08
C ILE A 61 -8.94 5.98 -1.70
N GLU A 62 -7.69 5.69 -1.35
CA GLU A 62 -7.34 5.07 -0.08
C GLU A 62 -6.08 5.68 0.48
N ARG A 63 -6.06 5.85 1.80
CA ARG A 63 -4.85 6.09 2.57
C ARG A 63 -4.66 4.94 3.55
N ARG A 64 -3.45 4.41 3.58
CA ARG A 64 -3.04 3.34 4.50
C ARG A 64 -1.72 3.69 5.16
N ASP A 65 -1.76 3.86 6.46
CA ASP A 65 -0.54 4.06 7.26
C ASP A 65 0.01 2.69 7.68
N THR A 66 1.31 2.48 7.46
CA THR A 66 2.06 1.29 7.89
C THR A 66 3.10 1.70 8.93
N ALA A 67 3.80 0.72 9.52
CA ALA A 67 4.90 1.02 10.43
C ALA A 67 6.07 1.74 9.75
N ASP A 68 6.22 1.55 8.42
CA ASP A 68 7.39 1.95 7.66
C ASP A 68 7.10 3.13 6.70
N GLY A 69 5.85 3.58 6.60
CA GLY A 69 5.46 4.66 5.69
C GLY A 69 3.95 4.82 5.55
N THR A 70 3.53 5.66 4.62
CA THR A 70 2.13 5.84 4.24
C THR A 70 1.98 5.54 2.76
N LEU A 71 1.01 4.69 2.44
CA LEU A 71 0.52 4.45 1.10
C LEU A 71 -0.70 5.33 0.83
N LEU A 72 -0.69 5.98 -0.32
CA LEU A 72 -1.84 6.61 -0.94
C LEU A 72 -2.15 5.89 -2.24
N LEU A 73 -3.39 5.45 -2.41
CA LEU A 73 -3.95 5.08 -3.71
C LEU A 73 -4.74 6.27 -4.23
N PHE A 74 -4.53 6.61 -5.50
CA PHE A 74 -5.19 7.74 -6.11
C PHE A 74 -5.69 7.42 -7.52
N ARG A 75 -6.72 8.16 -7.94
CA ARG A 75 -7.09 8.33 -9.33
C ARG A 75 -6.85 9.75 -9.77
N ALA A 76 -6.54 9.92 -11.03
CA ALA A 76 -6.44 11.25 -11.66
C ALA A 76 -6.76 11.16 -13.14
N GLU A 77 -6.98 12.30 -13.78
CA GLU A 77 -7.04 12.41 -15.23
C GLU A 77 -5.79 13.12 -15.74
N CYS A 78 -5.00 12.39 -16.52
CA CYS A 78 -3.80 12.92 -17.15
C CYS A 78 -4.06 13.21 -18.64
N PHE A 79 -3.59 14.37 -19.10
CA PHE A 79 -3.69 14.72 -20.51
C PHE A 79 -2.57 14.05 -21.30
N SER A 80 -2.92 13.21 -22.26
CA SER A 80 -1.99 12.49 -23.13
C SER A 80 -2.57 12.40 -24.55
N LEU A 81 -1.74 12.58 -25.58
CA LEU A 81 -2.12 12.46 -26.99
C LEU A 81 -3.46 13.17 -27.33
N TYR A 82 -3.62 14.42 -26.88
CA TYR A 82 -4.79 15.27 -27.11
C TYR A 82 -6.10 14.85 -26.43
N ARG A 83 -6.05 13.97 -25.42
CA ARG A 83 -7.23 13.57 -24.62
C ARG A 83 -6.89 13.41 -23.15
N PHE A 84 -7.89 13.49 -22.28
CA PHE A 84 -7.76 13.07 -20.88
C PHE A 84 -7.85 11.54 -20.81
N VAL A 85 -6.92 10.94 -20.08
CA VAL A 85 -6.86 9.51 -19.81
C VAL A 85 -6.93 9.33 -18.30
N PRO A 86 -7.88 8.52 -17.79
CA PRO A 86 -7.90 8.18 -16.39
C PRO A 86 -6.64 7.36 -16.08
N ILE A 87 -5.96 7.73 -15.01
CA ILE A 87 -4.85 6.98 -14.46
C ILE A 87 -5.16 6.58 -13.03
N TYR A 88 -4.64 5.43 -12.67
CA TYR A 88 -4.67 4.91 -11.32
C TYR A 88 -3.23 4.72 -10.88
N GLY A 89 -2.93 5.20 -9.68
CA GLY A 89 -1.57 5.20 -9.18
C GLY A 89 -1.50 5.07 -7.68
N TYR A 90 -0.26 4.98 -7.25
CA TYR A 90 0.09 4.91 -5.85
C TYR A 90 1.22 5.88 -5.53
N LEU A 91 1.26 6.33 -4.29
CA LEU A 91 2.42 6.94 -3.67
C LEU A 91 2.68 6.23 -2.36
N TYR A 92 3.88 5.69 -2.18
CA TYR A 92 4.35 5.20 -0.90
C TYR A 92 5.50 6.06 -0.40
N GLY A 93 5.30 6.73 0.73
CA GLY A 93 6.27 7.66 1.31
C GLY A 93 6.68 7.27 2.74
N THR A 94 7.97 7.40 3.03
CA THR A 94 8.57 7.31 4.36
C THR A 94 9.12 8.68 4.76
N GLN A 95 8.85 9.13 5.99
CA GLN A 95 9.38 10.38 6.51
C GLN A 95 10.85 10.19 6.90
N ILE A 96 11.73 10.98 6.33
CA ILE A 96 13.18 10.96 6.65
C ILE A 96 13.63 12.19 7.45
N GLY A 97 12.70 13.13 7.71
CA GLY A 97 12.94 14.31 8.52
C GLY A 97 11.73 15.27 8.53
N PRO A 98 11.80 16.39 9.26
CA PRO A 98 10.76 17.41 9.25
C PRO A 98 10.52 17.94 7.83
N GLY A 99 9.31 17.74 7.30
CA GLY A 99 8.94 18.14 5.94
C GLY A 99 9.65 17.36 4.81
N GLN A 100 10.41 16.30 5.12
CA GLN A 100 11.13 15.51 4.12
C GLN A 100 10.51 14.13 3.99
N ILE A 101 10.02 13.82 2.79
CA ILE A 101 9.42 12.53 2.45
C ILE A 101 10.29 11.87 1.38
N GLN A 102 10.80 10.68 1.68
CA GLN A 102 11.39 9.79 0.71
C GLN A 102 10.30 8.83 0.25
N GLY A 103 9.98 8.82 -1.03
CA GLY A 103 8.89 7.98 -1.51
C GLY A 103 9.08 7.48 -2.91
N ASN A 104 8.36 6.41 -3.18
CA ASN A 104 8.19 5.83 -4.49
C ASN A 104 6.77 6.07 -4.96
N MET A 105 6.60 6.36 -6.24
CA MET A 105 5.28 6.48 -6.84
C MET A 105 5.28 5.81 -8.19
N GLY A 106 4.09 5.44 -8.63
CA GLY A 106 3.86 4.99 -9.98
C GLY A 106 2.39 5.13 -10.31
N TYR A 107 2.10 5.12 -11.59
CA TYR A 107 0.75 4.96 -12.10
C TYR A 107 0.78 3.96 -13.24
N GLY A 108 -0.27 3.15 -13.31
CA GLY A 108 -0.37 2.09 -14.30
C GLY A 108 -0.59 2.72 -15.66
N LEU A 109 0.22 2.34 -16.64
CA LEU A 109 -0.10 2.53 -18.06
C LEU A 109 -0.63 1.24 -18.71
N GLY A 110 -0.88 0.20 -17.89
CA GLY A 110 -1.29 -1.13 -18.32
C GLY A 110 -0.12 -1.92 -18.90
N TYR A 111 0.69 -2.57 -18.05
CA TYR A 111 1.68 -3.55 -18.50
C TYR A 111 1.80 -4.69 -17.49
N GLY A 112 1.21 -5.81 -17.86
CA GLY A 112 1.24 -7.11 -17.18
C GLY A 112 0.45 -8.12 -18.03
N ASP A 113 0.76 -9.40 -17.91
CA ASP A 113 -0.09 -10.44 -18.51
C ASP A 113 -1.50 -10.33 -17.91
N THR A 114 -2.55 -10.53 -18.71
CA THR A 114 -3.93 -10.53 -18.20
C THR A 114 -4.11 -11.68 -17.20
N ILE A 115 -4.33 -11.36 -15.94
CA ILE A 115 -4.76 -12.30 -14.90
C ILE A 115 -6.27 -12.22 -14.80
N SER A 116 -6.97 -13.35 -14.94
CA SER A 116 -8.43 -13.40 -14.79
C SER A 116 -8.83 -12.84 -13.43
N GLY A 117 -9.79 -11.91 -13.41
CA GLY A 117 -10.23 -11.21 -12.18
C GLY A 117 -9.53 -9.88 -11.90
N LEU A 118 -8.46 -9.52 -12.64
CA LEU A 118 -7.82 -8.20 -12.54
C LEU A 118 -8.11 -7.32 -13.75
N ALA A 119 -8.48 -6.07 -13.50
CA ALA A 119 -8.75 -5.07 -14.53
C ALA A 119 -7.45 -4.43 -15.00
N GLU A 120 -6.57 -4.20 -14.05
CA GLU A 120 -5.23 -3.67 -14.25
C GLU A 120 -4.41 -3.99 -13.01
N TYR A 121 -3.12 -4.20 -13.20
CA TYR A 121 -2.15 -4.15 -12.11
C TYR A 121 -0.80 -3.66 -12.65
N SER A 122 0.02 -3.15 -11.75
CA SER A 122 1.38 -2.72 -12.06
C SER A 122 2.26 -2.91 -10.84
N LEU A 123 3.55 -3.08 -11.10
CA LEU A 123 4.59 -3.06 -10.09
C LEU A 123 5.30 -1.72 -10.16
N GLY A 124 5.52 -1.09 -9.01
CA GLY A 124 6.38 0.07 -8.89
C GLY A 124 7.56 -0.22 -7.98
N GLY A 125 8.70 0.42 -8.27
CA GLY A 125 9.97 0.24 -7.53
C GLY A 125 10.99 -0.73 -8.14
N GLN A 126 10.69 -1.40 -9.26
CA GLN A 126 11.58 -2.43 -9.82
C GLN A 126 12.74 -1.95 -10.68
N LEU A 127 12.85 -0.66 -11.01
CA LEU A 127 13.93 -0.20 -11.90
C LEU A 127 15.23 0.03 -11.11
N ASN A 128 15.90 -1.06 -10.76
CA ASN A 128 17.32 -1.13 -10.36
C ASN A 128 17.70 -0.78 -8.92
N ASP A 129 16.75 -0.68 -7.98
CA ASP A 129 17.07 -0.33 -6.59
C ASP A 129 16.35 -1.24 -5.58
N ALA A 130 17.00 -2.36 -5.21
CA ALA A 130 16.52 -3.29 -4.20
C ALA A 130 16.41 -2.67 -2.79
N THR A 131 16.83 -1.42 -2.60
CA THR A 131 16.66 -0.70 -1.32
C THR A 131 15.30 0.00 -1.23
N ARG A 132 14.48 -0.03 -2.29
CA ARG A 132 13.16 0.58 -2.30
C ARG A 132 12.06 -0.47 -2.12
N PRO A 133 10.99 -0.13 -1.39
CA PRO A 133 9.82 -0.99 -1.30
C PRO A 133 9.25 -1.24 -2.70
N THR A 134 8.93 -2.50 -2.97
CA THR A 134 8.16 -2.88 -4.16
C THR A 134 6.69 -2.74 -3.83
N VAL A 135 5.95 -2.03 -4.67
CA VAL A 135 4.50 -1.86 -4.51
C VAL A 135 3.82 -2.52 -5.70
N LEU A 136 3.09 -3.60 -5.43
CA LEU A 136 2.10 -4.13 -6.35
C LEU A 136 0.80 -3.39 -6.09
N TYR A 137 0.17 -2.86 -7.13
CA TYR A 137 -1.11 -2.18 -7.02
C TYR A 137 -1.95 -2.45 -8.26
N GLY A 138 -3.26 -2.34 -8.13
CA GLY A 138 -4.16 -2.59 -9.24
C GLY A 138 -5.63 -2.44 -8.87
N ARG A 139 -6.47 -2.88 -9.81
CA ARG A 139 -7.92 -2.93 -9.66
C ARG A 139 -8.43 -4.30 -10.07
N THR A 140 -9.39 -4.84 -9.34
CA THR A 140 -10.09 -6.09 -9.64
C THR A 140 -11.25 -5.83 -10.63
N LEU A 141 -11.59 -6.82 -11.47
CA LEU A 141 -12.68 -6.72 -12.45
C LEU A 141 -14.05 -7.07 -11.88
N THR A 142 -14.06 -7.93 -10.87
CA THR A 142 -15.27 -8.60 -10.40
C THR A 142 -15.45 -8.33 -8.92
N ALA A 143 -16.71 -8.15 -8.50
CA ALA A 143 -17.09 -8.17 -7.09
C ALA A 143 -16.86 -9.54 -6.42
N GLU A 144 -16.34 -10.51 -7.18
CA GLU A 144 -16.00 -11.85 -6.70
C GLU A 144 -14.62 -11.90 -6.07
N VAL A 145 -13.70 -11.00 -6.45
CA VAL A 145 -12.42 -10.90 -5.76
C VAL A 145 -12.63 -10.14 -4.45
N ALA A 146 -12.19 -10.72 -3.35
CA ALA A 146 -12.24 -10.13 -2.02
C ALA A 146 -10.85 -9.96 -1.42
N THR A 147 -9.87 -10.75 -1.85
CA THR A 147 -8.50 -10.66 -1.34
C THR A 147 -7.48 -10.91 -2.42
N VAL A 148 -6.40 -10.15 -2.38
CA VAL A 148 -5.23 -10.32 -3.26
C VAL A 148 -4.03 -10.74 -2.42
N ALA A 149 -3.39 -11.84 -2.79
CA ALA A 149 -2.14 -12.28 -2.19
C ALA A 149 -1.00 -12.14 -3.19
N ALA A 150 0.11 -11.56 -2.76
CA ALA A 150 1.32 -11.50 -3.53
C ALA A 150 2.44 -12.25 -2.83
N GLU A 151 3.12 -13.14 -3.55
CA GLU A 151 4.35 -13.74 -3.10
C GLU A 151 5.51 -12.97 -3.71
N PHE A 152 6.38 -12.42 -2.86
CA PHE A 152 7.63 -11.79 -3.28
C PHE A 152 8.81 -12.68 -2.93
N SER A 153 9.98 -12.44 -3.55
CA SER A 153 11.21 -13.18 -3.23
C SER A 153 11.67 -13.04 -1.77
N SER A 154 11.18 -12.03 -1.05
CA SER A 154 11.42 -11.77 0.36
C SER A 154 10.47 -12.52 1.29
N GLY A 155 9.37 -13.07 0.76
CA GLY A 155 8.30 -13.74 1.50
C GLY A 155 6.91 -13.40 0.97
N THR A 156 5.90 -14.08 1.52
CA THR A 156 4.49 -13.86 1.15
C THR A 156 3.94 -12.63 1.87
N VAL A 157 3.30 -11.74 1.12
CA VAL A 157 2.55 -10.60 1.65
C VAL A 157 1.09 -10.72 1.22
N LEU A 158 0.21 -10.91 2.20
CA LEU A 158 -1.24 -10.93 2.00
C LEU A 158 -1.76 -9.51 2.19
N GLN A 159 -2.55 -8.96 1.26
CA GLN A 159 -3.27 -7.72 1.60
C GLN A 159 -4.61 -7.51 0.89
N ASP A 160 -5.51 -6.98 1.70
CA ASP A 160 -6.93 -6.72 1.51
C ASP A 160 -7.25 -5.75 0.36
N GLU A 161 -8.43 -5.95 -0.23
CA GLU A 161 -9.04 -5.03 -1.19
C GLU A 161 -9.73 -3.86 -0.47
N THR A 162 -9.77 -2.72 -1.15
CA THR A 162 -10.71 -1.66 -0.82
C THR A 162 -12.12 -2.06 -1.22
N SER A 163 -13.12 -1.42 -0.59
CA SER A 163 -14.53 -1.59 -0.97
C SER A 163 -14.86 -1.18 -2.41
N GLU A 164 -13.93 -0.56 -3.13
CA GLU A 164 -14.09 -0.13 -4.52
C GLU A 164 -13.30 -1.00 -5.51
N GLY A 165 -12.75 -2.13 -5.06
CA GLY A 165 -12.03 -3.09 -5.91
C GLY A 165 -10.60 -2.68 -6.24
N TYR A 166 -10.02 -1.71 -5.54
CA TYR A 166 -8.59 -1.38 -5.64
C TYR A 166 -7.79 -2.14 -4.60
N PHE A 167 -6.57 -2.51 -4.94
CA PHE A 167 -5.66 -3.13 -3.99
C PHE A 167 -4.25 -2.56 -4.13
N ALA A 168 -3.52 -2.68 -3.04
CA ALA A 168 -2.08 -2.54 -3.05
C ALA A 168 -1.44 -3.41 -1.97
N VAL A 169 -0.33 -4.03 -2.36
CA VAL A 169 0.51 -4.88 -1.55
C VAL A 169 1.92 -4.32 -1.57
N ILE A 170 2.50 -4.14 -0.38
CA ILE A 170 3.81 -3.51 -0.21
C ILE A 170 4.78 -4.56 0.30
N ASP A 171 5.85 -4.79 -0.45
CA ASP A 171 7.02 -5.50 0.04
C ASP A 171 8.11 -4.50 0.44
N PRO A 172 8.28 -4.23 1.75
CA PRO A 172 9.27 -3.27 2.23
C PRO A 172 10.71 -3.69 1.93
N ALA A 173 10.96 -4.98 1.69
CA ALA A 173 12.28 -5.50 1.37
C ALA A 173 12.66 -5.33 -0.12
N GLY A 174 11.75 -4.82 -0.96
CA GLY A 174 12.05 -4.57 -2.38
C GLY A 174 12.20 -5.85 -3.21
N GLY A 175 11.54 -6.93 -2.80
CA GLY A 175 11.60 -8.23 -3.47
C GLY A 175 10.88 -8.25 -4.82
N VAL A 176 11.23 -9.28 -5.61
CA VAL A 176 10.65 -9.51 -6.93
C VAL A 176 9.35 -10.30 -6.78
N LEU A 177 8.26 -9.86 -7.43
CA LEU A 177 7.01 -10.61 -7.48
C LEU A 177 7.24 -12.00 -8.09
N LYS A 178 6.79 -13.04 -7.40
CA LYS A 178 6.88 -14.46 -7.78
C LYS A 178 5.53 -15.02 -8.19
N ALA A 179 4.50 -14.71 -7.39
CA ALA A 179 3.14 -15.17 -7.63
C ALA A 179 2.16 -14.08 -7.21
N LEU A 180 1.01 -14.07 -7.88
CA LEU A 180 -0.16 -13.30 -7.51
C LEU A 180 -1.30 -14.29 -7.43
N THR A 181 -2.10 -14.27 -6.37
CA THR A 181 -3.24 -15.18 -6.17
C THR A 181 -4.44 -14.36 -5.73
N LEU A 182 -5.62 -14.69 -6.26
CA LEU A 182 -6.87 -13.99 -5.98
C LEU A 182 -7.78 -14.90 -5.18
N PHE A 183 -8.51 -14.37 -4.21
CA PHE A 183 -9.45 -15.13 -3.40
C PHE A 183 -10.84 -14.50 -3.39
N ASP A 184 -11.86 -15.35 -3.30
CA ASP A 184 -13.23 -14.92 -3.07
C ASP A 184 -13.50 -14.54 -1.60
N ALA A 185 -14.70 -14.04 -1.33
CA ALA A 185 -15.12 -13.66 0.03
C ALA A 185 -15.19 -14.84 1.02
N ALA A 186 -15.19 -16.09 0.53
CA ALA A 186 -15.11 -17.30 1.34
C ALA A 186 -13.66 -17.78 1.55
N GLY A 187 -12.68 -17.10 0.95
CA GLY A 187 -11.26 -17.45 1.02
C GLY A 187 -10.85 -18.56 0.06
N ASN A 188 -11.67 -18.88 -0.95
CA ASN A 188 -11.29 -19.83 -2.00
C ASN A 188 -10.46 -19.14 -3.06
N GLU A 189 -9.42 -19.80 -3.55
CA GLU A 189 -8.62 -19.32 -4.67
C GLU A 189 -9.46 -19.26 -5.96
N LEU A 190 -9.43 -18.11 -6.63
CA LEU A 190 -10.07 -17.90 -7.92
C LEU A 190 -9.16 -18.42 -9.05
N PRO A 191 -9.75 -19.03 -10.10
CA PRO A 191 -8.99 -19.51 -11.24
C PRO A 191 -8.31 -18.36 -11.99
N GLN A 192 -7.03 -18.55 -12.34
CA GLN A 192 -6.20 -17.58 -13.05
C GLN A 192 -6.33 -17.66 -14.57
#